data_AF-A0A847NQG3-F1
#
_entry.id   AF-A0A847NQG3-F1
#
_cell.length_a   1.000
_cell.length_b   1.000
_cell.length_c   1.000
_cell.angle_alpha   90.00
_cell.angle_beta   90.00
_cell.angle_gamma   90.00
#
_symmetry.space_group_name_H-M   'P 1'
#
loop_
_entity.id
_entity.type
_entity.pdbx_description
1 polymer ?
#
loop_
_entity_poly.entity_id
_entity_poly.type
_entity_poly.pdbx_seq_one_letter_code
_entity_poly.pdbx_strand_id
1 'polypeptide(L)'
;MRIDNLTRLMHGTLLNSPQISSVESFTFNLKDVSLGSAFLAVNASDDDVQTAIEKGAYAIIFDNKFEVKNSEIAYIKVENLKNAMFKLMRFMATLNALKFIYVTPLMMKVLRHSKISPSVKFVDSSTEELFIDVMKAKSGELFFSDDRELIEKITLNFSVLEPKFDASFENSGSLFFSKFRYKDENYTLNLPQIFMPEIWAILEFMDKNGLEIKFRDFRGIGHFEPIFVDKFYQVKGFGESYRAFIVESDEALFIRASEFLNSKFRSGIITMSPANSNLKTDIKFANLDEIKVTYDFHYALILGDKDEILASLNSPKKEASLFDF
;
A
#
# COMPACT_ATOMS: atom_id res chain seq x y z
N MET A 1 -21.11 -18.26 14.42
CA MET A 1 -22.12 -17.17 14.44
C MET A 1 -23.50 -17.76 14.20
N ARG A 2 -24.51 -17.42 15.03
CA ARG A 2 -25.90 -17.89 14.84
C ARG A 2 -26.49 -17.35 13.53
N ILE A 3 -27.26 -18.17 12.81
CA ILE A 3 -27.91 -17.79 11.54
C ILE A 3 -28.82 -16.57 11.71
N ASP A 4 -29.58 -16.48 12.80
CA ASP A 4 -30.44 -15.33 13.09
C ASP A 4 -29.65 -14.03 13.19
N ASN A 5 -28.51 -14.08 13.91
CA ASN A 5 -27.64 -12.91 14.10
C ASN A 5 -26.94 -12.54 12.80
N LEU A 6 -26.43 -13.54 12.06
CA LEU A 6 -25.79 -13.35 10.77
C LEU A 6 -26.75 -12.66 9.78
N THR A 7 -27.96 -13.21 9.64
CA THR A 7 -29.02 -12.66 8.79
C THR A 7 -29.33 -11.21 9.18
N ARG A 8 -29.52 -10.93 10.47
CA ARG A 8 -29.80 -9.56 10.96
C ARG A 8 -28.65 -8.59 10.68
N LEU A 9 -27.41 -8.96 11.00
CA LEU A 9 -26.23 -8.10 10.84
C LEU A 9 -25.96 -7.77 9.36
N MET A 10 -26.19 -8.73 8.47
CA MET A 10 -26.02 -8.53 7.03
C MET A 10 -27.21 -7.83 6.37
N HIS A 11 -28.30 -7.56 7.13
CA HIS A 11 -29.59 -7.12 6.60
C HIS A 11 -30.10 -8.07 5.49
N GLY A 12 -29.98 -9.37 5.72
CA GLY A 12 -30.46 -10.39 4.82
C GLY A 12 -31.90 -10.80 5.09
N THR A 13 -32.46 -11.53 4.15
CA THR A 13 -33.71 -12.26 4.26
C THR A 13 -33.39 -13.75 4.16
N LEU A 14 -33.74 -14.48 5.21
CA LEU A 14 -33.64 -15.93 5.23
C LEU A 14 -34.80 -16.52 4.40
N LEU A 15 -34.48 -17.29 3.35
CA LEU A 15 -35.48 -17.78 2.38
C LEU A 15 -36.15 -19.10 2.80
N ASN A 16 -35.66 -19.75 3.85
CA ASN A 16 -36.15 -21.04 4.34
C ASN A 16 -36.10 -21.14 5.87
N SER A 17 -36.53 -22.27 6.42
CA SER A 17 -36.42 -22.59 7.85
C SER A 17 -35.35 -23.67 8.05
N PRO A 18 -34.05 -23.31 8.07
CA PRO A 18 -32.96 -24.28 8.17
C PRO A 18 -32.97 -25.03 9.50
N GLN A 19 -32.50 -26.27 9.49
CA GLN A 19 -32.28 -27.04 10.71
C GLN A 19 -31.00 -26.60 11.43
N ILE A 20 -30.01 -26.12 10.67
CA ILE A 20 -28.77 -25.60 11.21
C ILE A 20 -29.00 -24.23 11.87
N SER A 21 -28.40 -24.03 13.05
CA SER A 21 -28.56 -22.81 13.85
C SER A 21 -27.36 -21.85 13.81
N SER A 22 -26.20 -22.29 13.29
CA SER A 22 -24.98 -21.47 13.23
C SER A 22 -23.98 -21.91 12.16
N VAL A 23 -23.09 -20.99 11.78
CA VAL A 23 -21.89 -21.23 10.94
C VAL A 23 -20.62 -21.01 11.76
N GLU A 24 -19.54 -21.67 11.38
CA GLU A 24 -18.25 -21.62 12.08
C GLU A 24 -17.20 -20.77 11.35
N SER A 25 -17.27 -20.75 10.02
CA SER A 25 -16.30 -20.06 9.18
C SER A 25 -16.98 -19.39 7.98
N PHE A 26 -16.25 -18.53 7.29
CA PHE A 26 -16.70 -17.87 6.07
C PHE A 26 -15.70 -18.13 4.95
N THR A 27 -16.18 -18.31 3.72
CA THR A 27 -15.33 -18.49 2.55
C THR A 27 -16.02 -18.03 1.26
N PHE A 28 -15.20 -17.61 0.30
CA PHE A 28 -15.60 -17.27 -1.08
C PHE A 28 -15.19 -18.36 -2.07
N ASN A 29 -14.27 -19.24 -1.69
CA ASN A 29 -13.66 -20.22 -2.57
C ASN A 29 -14.19 -21.62 -2.25
N LEU A 30 -14.70 -22.31 -3.27
CA LEU A 30 -15.18 -23.69 -3.16
C LEU A 30 -14.12 -24.66 -2.63
N LYS A 31 -12.83 -24.37 -2.81
CA LYS A 31 -11.75 -25.22 -2.28
C LYS A 31 -11.63 -25.16 -0.76
N ASP A 32 -12.04 -24.05 -0.17
CA ASP A 32 -11.91 -23.79 1.27
C ASP A 32 -13.24 -24.04 2.02
N VAL A 33 -14.28 -24.49 1.32
CA VAL A 33 -15.53 -24.91 1.93
C VAL A 33 -15.29 -26.17 2.75
N SER A 34 -15.74 -26.13 3.99
CA SER A 34 -15.69 -27.24 4.94
C SER A 34 -16.99 -27.32 5.71
N LEU A 35 -17.16 -28.38 6.49
CA LEU A 35 -18.33 -28.54 7.35
C LEU A 35 -18.48 -27.32 8.27
N GLY A 36 -19.66 -26.70 8.28
CA GLY A 36 -19.92 -25.52 9.10
C GLY A 36 -19.61 -24.18 8.43
N SER A 37 -19.08 -24.17 7.20
CA SER A 37 -18.79 -22.92 6.48
C SER A 37 -20.04 -22.19 6.02
N ALA A 38 -19.99 -20.86 6.05
CA ALA A 38 -20.84 -19.98 5.25
C ALA A 38 -20.14 -19.68 3.93
N PHE A 39 -20.76 -20.04 2.81
CA PHE A 39 -20.26 -19.72 1.48
C PHE A 39 -20.87 -18.39 1.01
N LEU A 40 -20.00 -17.41 0.72
CA LEU A 40 -20.38 -16.13 0.12
C LEU A 40 -20.30 -16.27 -1.40
N ALA A 41 -21.46 -16.31 -2.05
CA ALA A 41 -21.63 -16.63 -3.46
C ALA A 41 -21.35 -15.42 -4.38
N VAL A 42 -20.12 -14.91 -4.35
CA VAL A 42 -19.68 -13.81 -5.23
C VAL A 42 -19.59 -14.32 -6.66
N ASN A 43 -20.44 -13.81 -7.55
CA ASN A 43 -20.50 -14.24 -8.96
C ASN A 43 -20.63 -15.76 -9.16
N ALA A 44 -21.24 -16.46 -8.20
CA ALA A 44 -21.38 -17.91 -8.26
C ALA A 44 -22.52 -18.34 -9.21
N SER A 45 -22.36 -19.51 -9.82
CA SER A 45 -23.41 -20.21 -10.55
C SER A 45 -24.22 -21.15 -9.64
N ASP A 46 -25.30 -21.72 -10.18
CA ASP A 46 -26.08 -22.75 -9.52
C ASP A 46 -25.25 -24.01 -9.17
N ASP A 47 -24.29 -24.36 -10.02
CA ASP A 47 -23.39 -25.52 -9.85
C ASP A 47 -22.35 -25.26 -8.75
N ASP A 48 -21.88 -24.02 -8.64
CA ASP A 48 -20.98 -23.61 -7.56
C ASP A 48 -21.69 -23.71 -6.21
N VAL A 49 -22.93 -23.21 -6.13
CA VAL A 49 -23.76 -23.35 -4.93
C VAL A 49 -23.97 -24.82 -4.58
N GLN A 50 -24.34 -25.66 -5.54
CA GLN A 50 -24.50 -27.09 -5.32
C GLN A 50 -23.21 -27.74 -4.79
N THR A 51 -22.07 -27.40 -5.39
CA THR A 51 -20.75 -27.88 -4.97
C THR A 51 -20.41 -27.45 -3.54
N ALA A 52 -20.74 -26.21 -3.16
CA ALA A 52 -20.52 -25.72 -1.80
C ALA A 52 -21.34 -26.51 -0.77
N ILE A 53 -22.59 -26.84 -1.10
CA ILE A 53 -23.48 -27.65 -0.24
C ILE A 53 -22.90 -29.04 -0.03
N GLU A 54 -22.49 -29.70 -1.12
CA GLU A 54 -21.88 -31.05 -1.07
C GLU A 54 -20.59 -31.09 -0.25
N LYS A 55 -19.85 -29.97 -0.22
CA LYS A 55 -18.64 -29.81 0.60
C LYS A 55 -18.90 -29.43 2.06
N GLY A 56 -20.16 -29.27 2.46
CA GLY A 56 -20.56 -29.06 3.86
C GLY A 56 -20.86 -27.60 4.24
N ALA A 57 -21.15 -26.72 3.27
CA ALA A 57 -21.63 -25.38 3.57
C ALA A 57 -22.97 -25.41 4.32
N TYR A 58 -23.02 -24.71 5.45
CA TYR A 58 -24.20 -24.58 6.32
C TYR A 58 -25.04 -23.34 6.01
N ALA A 59 -24.45 -22.39 5.28
CA ALA A 59 -25.16 -21.24 4.76
C ALA A 59 -24.65 -20.85 3.37
N ILE A 60 -25.56 -20.43 2.51
CA ILE A 60 -25.26 -19.78 1.24
C ILE A 60 -25.74 -18.34 1.34
N ILE A 61 -24.83 -17.38 1.15
CA ILE A 61 -25.11 -15.93 1.25
C ILE A 61 -24.91 -15.31 -0.13
N PHE A 62 -25.92 -14.61 -0.64
CA PHE A 62 -25.94 -14.17 -2.04
C PHE A 62 -26.81 -12.93 -2.24
N ASP A 63 -26.50 -12.14 -3.27
CA ASP A 63 -27.32 -11.01 -3.75
C ASP A 63 -28.08 -11.31 -5.06
N ASN A 64 -27.73 -12.39 -5.74
CA ASN A 64 -28.44 -12.88 -6.93
C ASN A 64 -29.73 -13.65 -6.59
N LYS A 65 -30.29 -14.38 -7.56
CA LYS A 65 -31.42 -15.29 -7.35
C LYS A 65 -30.93 -16.73 -7.39
N PHE A 66 -31.08 -17.44 -6.28
CA PHE A 66 -30.93 -18.89 -6.20
C PHE A 66 -32.20 -19.52 -5.65
N GLU A 67 -32.52 -20.71 -6.15
CA GLU A 67 -33.59 -21.54 -5.59
C GLU A 67 -33.10 -22.31 -4.37
N VAL A 68 -33.97 -22.51 -3.39
CA VAL A 68 -33.67 -23.32 -2.21
C VAL A 68 -33.68 -24.79 -2.61
N LYS A 69 -32.49 -25.39 -2.76
CA LYS A 69 -32.31 -26.81 -3.15
C LYS A 69 -32.17 -27.74 -1.94
N ASN A 70 -31.73 -27.21 -0.80
CA ASN A 70 -31.56 -27.97 0.44
C ASN A 70 -32.22 -27.20 1.60
N SER A 71 -33.26 -27.78 2.21
CA SER A 71 -34.01 -27.13 3.30
C SER A 71 -33.28 -27.17 4.66
N GLU A 72 -32.22 -27.97 4.81
CA GLU A 72 -31.48 -28.12 6.06
C GLU A 72 -30.53 -26.94 6.33
N ILE A 73 -29.96 -26.35 5.28
CA ILE A 73 -28.97 -25.27 5.33
C ILE A 73 -29.61 -23.90 5.13
N ALA A 74 -28.96 -22.82 5.57
CA ALA A 74 -29.52 -21.48 5.48
C ALA A 74 -29.28 -20.84 4.09
N TYR A 75 -30.33 -20.33 3.45
CA TYR A 75 -30.23 -19.48 2.26
C TYR A 75 -30.49 -18.03 2.65
N ILE A 76 -29.44 -17.22 2.70
CA ILE A 76 -29.51 -15.82 3.14
C ILE A 76 -29.35 -14.91 1.93
N LYS A 77 -30.45 -14.31 1.50
CA LYS A 77 -30.44 -13.32 0.43
C LYS A 77 -30.17 -11.92 0.98
N VAL A 78 -29.21 -11.21 0.41
CA VAL A 78 -28.92 -9.80 0.74
C VAL A 78 -29.16 -8.93 -0.50
N GLU A 79 -29.31 -7.61 -0.32
CA GLU A 79 -29.47 -6.70 -1.47
C GLU A 79 -28.18 -6.50 -2.26
N ASN A 80 -27.05 -6.43 -1.55
CA ASN A 80 -25.72 -6.27 -2.13
C ASN A 80 -24.71 -6.97 -1.21
N LEU A 81 -24.00 -7.97 -1.75
CA LEU A 81 -23.12 -8.82 -0.97
C LEU A 81 -21.94 -8.02 -0.39
N LYS A 82 -21.39 -7.07 -1.16
CA LYS A 82 -20.28 -6.21 -0.72
C LYS A 82 -20.67 -5.33 0.47
N ASN A 83 -21.84 -4.69 0.43
CA ASN A 83 -22.34 -3.89 1.55
C ASN A 83 -22.65 -4.75 2.78
N ALA A 84 -23.18 -5.95 2.57
CA ALA A 84 -23.44 -6.90 3.64
C ALA A 84 -22.13 -7.35 4.32
N MET A 85 -21.06 -7.58 3.54
CA MET A 85 -19.72 -7.85 4.07
C MET A 85 -19.22 -6.70 4.95
N PHE A 86 -19.31 -5.44 4.51
CA PHE A 86 -18.90 -4.29 5.32
C PHE A 86 -19.68 -4.15 6.62
N LYS A 87 -20.99 -4.42 6.62
CA LYS A 87 -21.79 -4.42 7.86
C LYS A 87 -21.30 -5.47 8.85
N LEU A 88 -20.97 -6.67 8.36
CA LEU A 88 -20.46 -7.73 9.23
C LEU A 88 -19.04 -7.42 9.72
N MET A 89 -18.17 -6.88 8.85
CA MET A 89 -16.83 -6.41 9.25
C MET A 89 -16.90 -5.34 10.33
N ARG A 90 -17.80 -4.34 10.22
CA ARG A 90 -18.04 -3.32 11.26
C ARG A 90 -18.34 -3.95 12.61
N PHE A 91 -19.25 -4.93 12.62
CA PHE A 91 -19.64 -5.64 13.83
C PHE A 91 -18.45 -6.40 14.43
N MET A 92 -17.73 -7.18 13.60
CA MET A 92 -16.58 -7.98 14.06
C MET A 92 -15.42 -7.11 14.53
N ALA A 93 -15.13 -6.03 13.81
CA ALA A 93 -14.12 -5.05 14.18
C ALA A 93 -14.39 -4.45 15.57
N THR A 94 -15.65 -4.12 15.83
CA THR A 94 -16.07 -3.60 17.14
C THR A 94 -16.01 -4.67 18.22
N LEU A 95 -16.55 -5.86 17.94
CA LEU A 95 -16.61 -6.98 18.88
C LEU A 95 -15.22 -7.40 19.35
N ASN A 96 -14.26 -7.46 18.42
CA ASN A 96 -12.89 -7.85 18.71
C ASN A 96 -12.00 -6.65 19.08
N ALA A 97 -12.52 -5.42 19.14
CA ALA A 97 -11.72 -4.21 19.37
C ALA A 97 -10.48 -4.14 18.45
N LEU A 98 -10.69 -4.44 17.16
CA LEU A 98 -9.63 -4.37 16.15
C LEU A 98 -9.14 -2.92 16.01
N LYS A 99 -7.84 -2.76 15.78
CA LYS A 99 -7.19 -1.45 15.71
C LYS A 99 -6.79 -1.16 14.27
N PHE A 100 -7.49 -0.23 13.65
CA PHE A 100 -7.15 0.25 12.31
C PHE A 100 -6.23 1.47 12.40
N ILE A 101 -5.14 1.44 11.65
CA ILE A 101 -4.12 2.49 11.59
C ILE A 101 -3.99 2.96 10.14
N TYR A 102 -4.37 4.20 9.89
CA TYR A 102 -4.10 4.86 8.62
C TYR A 102 -2.64 5.32 8.58
N VAL A 103 -1.97 5.03 7.47
CA VAL A 103 -0.57 5.40 7.18
C VAL A 103 -0.48 6.04 5.80
N THR A 104 0.58 6.81 5.56
CA THR A 104 0.86 7.32 4.20
C THR A 104 1.25 6.17 3.27
N PRO A 105 1.08 6.32 1.93
CA PRO A 105 1.50 5.29 0.96
C PRO A 105 2.99 4.92 1.09
N LEU A 106 3.86 5.89 1.36
CA LEU A 106 5.28 5.65 1.60
C LEU A 106 5.52 4.80 2.86
N MET A 107 4.86 5.13 3.98
CA MET A 107 4.94 4.32 5.20
C MET A 107 4.41 2.90 4.98
N MET A 108 3.32 2.76 4.22
CA MET A 108 2.80 1.45 3.83
C MET A 108 3.84 0.65 3.05
N LYS A 109 4.50 1.26 2.05
CA LYS A 109 5.62 0.62 1.32
C LYS A 109 6.74 0.19 2.26
N VAL A 110 7.13 1.04 3.22
CA VAL A 110 8.17 0.72 4.22
C VAL A 110 7.77 -0.47 5.07
N LEU A 111 6.55 -0.48 5.62
CA LEU A 111 6.05 -1.56 6.46
C LEU A 111 6.02 -2.90 5.71
N ARG A 112 5.62 -2.89 4.43
CA ARG A 112 5.63 -4.08 3.57
C ARG A 112 7.02 -4.61 3.26
N HIS A 113 7.99 -3.71 3.12
CA HIS A 113 9.41 -4.07 2.95
C HIS A 113 10.09 -4.43 4.28
N SER A 114 9.32 -4.66 5.34
CA SER A 114 9.83 -5.02 6.66
C SER A 114 9.38 -6.40 7.08
N LYS A 115 10.16 -7.04 7.95
CA LYS A 115 9.69 -8.19 8.72
C LYS A 115 9.03 -7.66 9.99
N ILE A 116 7.72 -7.84 10.09
CA ILE A 116 6.91 -7.42 11.24
C ILE A 116 6.32 -8.67 11.90
N SER A 117 5.98 -8.56 13.19
CA SER A 117 5.21 -9.59 13.91
C SER A 117 3.97 -10.07 13.11
N PRO A 118 3.63 -11.38 13.14
CA PRO A 118 2.43 -11.93 12.49
C PRO A 118 1.10 -11.33 12.97
N SER A 119 1.09 -10.63 14.11
CA SER A 119 -0.08 -9.94 14.67
C SER A 119 -0.47 -8.65 13.92
N VAL A 120 0.27 -8.32 12.86
CA VAL A 120 0.02 -7.16 12.00
C VAL A 120 -0.53 -7.63 10.66
N LYS A 121 -1.67 -7.05 10.29
CA LYS A 121 -2.33 -7.26 9.01
C LYS A 121 -2.26 -5.98 8.17
N PHE A 122 -2.22 -6.18 6.87
CA PHE A 122 -2.24 -5.09 5.90
C PHE A 122 -3.55 -5.12 5.13
N VAL A 123 -4.11 -3.94 4.93
CA VAL A 123 -5.36 -3.70 4.21
C VAL A 123 -4.99 -3.21 2.81
N ASP A 124 -4.57 -4.13 1.95
CA ASP A 124 -4.28 -3.98 0.51
C ASP A 124 -5.07 -4.94 -0.35
N SER A 125 -5.76 -5.86 0.30
CA SER A 125 -6.31 -7.00 -0.37
C SER A 125 -7.67 -6.69 -0.98
N SER A 126 -8.11 -7.58 -1.86
CA SER A 126 -9.50 -7.61 -2.32
C SER A 126 -10.46 -7.50 -1.12
N THR A 127 -11.66 -6.96 -1.33
CA THR A 127 -12.63 -6.79 -0.22
C THR A 127 -12.91 -8.14 0.47
N GLU A 128 -12.83 -9.23 -0.28
CA GLU A 128 -12.98 -10.61 0.12
C GLU A 128 -11.87 -11.07 1.08
N GLU A 129 -10.60 -10.82 0.76
CA GLU A 129 -9.47 -11.17 1.63
C GLU A 129 -9.49 -10.36 2.93
N LEU A 130 -9.76 -9.05 2.86
CA LEU A 130 -9.94 -8.21 4.04
C LEU A 130 -11.07 -8.73 4.92
N PHE A 131 -12.19 -9.14 4.30
CA PHE A 131 -13.29 -9.75 5.02
C PHE A 131 -12.84 -11.01 5.76
N ILE A 132 -12.12 -11.94 5.10
CA ILE A 132 -11.61 -13.14 5.76
C ILE A 132 -10.68 -12.80 6.92
N ASP A 133 -9.78 -11.84 6.75
CA ASP A 133 -8.86 -11.41 7.82
C ASP A 133 -9.62 -10.83 9.00
N VAL A 134 -10.60 -9.95 8.78
CA VAL A 134 -11.44 -9.37 9.86
C VAL A 134 -12.26 -10.44 10.57
N MET A 135 -12.80 -11.42 9.85
CA MET A 135 -13.58 -12.51 10.45
C MET A 135 -12.72 -13.45 11.31
N LYS A 136 -11.42 -13.59 11.00
CA LYS A 136 -10.47 -14.46 11.71
C LYS A 136 -9.65 -13.73 12.78
N ALA A 137 -9.66 -12.40 12.77
CA ALA A 137 -8.83 -11.58 13.64
C ALA A 137 -9.15 -11.79 15.12
N LYS A 138 -8.10 -11.89 15.94
CA LYS A 138 -8.22 -11.92 17.40
C LYS A 138 -8.38 -10.52 17.96
N SER A 139 -8.74 -10.47 19.24
CA SER A 139 -8.98 -9.19 19.90
C SER A 139 -7.73 -8.31 19.93
N GLY A 140 -7.88 -7.04 19.55
CA GLY A 140 -6.81 -6.05 19.54
C GLY A 140 -5.79 -6.17 18.40
N GLU A 141 -6.00 -7.06 17.42
CA GLU A 141 -5.13 -7.15 16.25
C GLU A 141 -5.09 -5.84 15.45
N LEU A 142 -3.94 -5.59 14.82
CA LEU A 142 -3.62 -4.33 14.15
C LEU A 142 -3.74 -4.47 12.63
N PHE A 143 -4.43 -3.51 12.02
CA PHE A 143 -4.65 -3.41 10.59
C PHE A 143 -4.11 -2.08 10.07
N PHE A 144 -3.08 -2.11 9.22
CA PHE A 144 -2.57 -0.92 8.55
C PHE A 144 -3.22 -0.75 7.18
N SER A 145 -3.60 0.48 6.82
CA SER A 145 -4.03 0.83 5.46
C SER A 145 -3.54 2.22 5.06
N ASP A 146 -3.27 2.39 3.77
CA ASP A 146 -3.14 3.69 3.11
C ASP A 146 -4.42 4.09 2.35
N ASP A 147 -5.49 3.28 2.43
CA ASP A 147 -6.83 3.59 1.92
C ASP A 147 -7.76 4.01 3.07
N ARG A 148 -7.90 5.33 3.23
CA ARG A 148 -8.76 5.93 4.25
C ARG A 148 -10.24 5.62 4.01
N GLU A 149 -10.70 5.67 2.77
CA GLU A 149 -12.11 5.43 2.44
C GLU A 149 -12.52 4.00 2.77
N LEU A 150 -11.62 3.04 2.56
CA LEU A 150 -11.84 1.65 2.92
C LEU A 150 -11.89 1.44 4.43
N ILE A 151 -11.00 2.06 5.22
CA ILE A 151 -11.08 2.03 6.69
C ILE A 151 -12.42 2.63 7.15
N GLU A 152 -12.82 3.78 6.62
CA GLU A 152 -14.05 4.48 7.02
C GLU A 152 -15.32 3.66 6.69
N LYS A 153 -15.25 2.76 5.70
CA LYS A 153 -16.31 1.77 5.45
C LYS A 153 -16.41 0.71 6.56
N ILE A 154 -15.39 0.48 7.38
CA ILE A 154 -15.37 -0.52 8.46
C ILE A 154 -15.47 0.13 9.85
N THR A 155 -14.82 1.25 10.08
CA THR A 155 -14.82 1.93 11.39
C THR A 155 -14.50 3.41 11.23
N LEU A 156 -15.12 4.25 12.08
CA LEU A 156 -14.75 5.66 12.24
C LEU A 156 -13.71 5.86 13.35
N ASN A 157 -13.43 4.82 14.14
CA ASN A 157 -12.45 4.86 15.22
C ASN A 157 -11.14 4.20 14.76
N PHE A 158 -10.38 4.93 13.94
CA PHE A 158 -9.04 4.54 13.52
C PHE A 158 -8.02 5.58 13.97
N SER A 159 -6.77 5.16 14.14
CA SER A 159 -5.65 6.07 14.44
C SER A 159 -4.94 6.46 13.16
N VAL A 160 -4.35 7.64 13.12
CA VAL A 160 -3.46 8.07 12.04
C VAL A 160 -2.02 8.04 12.54
N LEU A 161 -1.13 7.40 11.78
CA LEU A 161 0.30 7.43 12.02
C LEU A 161 0.94 8.42 11.04
N GLU A 162 1.28 9.60 11.55
CA GLU A 162 1.90 10.68 10.77
C GLU A 162 3.44 10.62 10.82
N PRO A 163 4.14 11.07 9.75
CA PRO A 163 5.59 11.21 9.79
C PRO A 163 6.04 12.23 10.85
N LYS A 164 7.19 11.96 11.49
CA LYS A 164 7.74 12.80 12.56
C LYS A 164 8.79 13.79 12.05
N PHE A 165 8.33 14.91 11.50
CA PHE A 165 9.21 15.96 10.95
C PHE A 165 9.97 16.76 12.00
N ASP A 166 9.40 16.97 13.18
CA ASP A 166 10.00 17.80 14.24
C ASP A 166 11.09 17.08 15.04
N ALA A 167 11.27 15.79 14.80
CA ALA A 167 12.16 14.99 15.62
C ALA A 167 13.60 15.08 15.08
N SER A 168 14.51 15.45 15.98
CA SER A 168 15.94 15.59 15.68
C SER A 168 16.60 14.22 15.74
N PHE A 169 17.16 13.77 14.62
CA PHE A 169 17.87 12.50 14.56
C PHE A 169 19.32 12.74 14.16
N GLU A 170 20.24 12.13 14.91
CA GLU A 170 21.62 12.00 14.47
C GLU A 170 21.67 11.01 13.30
N ASN A 171 21.61 11.55 12.07
CA ASN A 171 21.81 10.78 10.85
C ASN A 171 23.19 11.10 10.28
N SER A 172 24.09 10.11 10.30
CA SER A 172 25.43 10.21 9.72
C SER A 172 25.52 9.55 8.32
N GLY A 173 24.37 9.36 7.67
CA GLY A 173 24.25 8.80 6.33
C GLY A 173 24.57 9.82 5.22
N SER A 174 24.29 9.42 3.98
CA SER A 174 24.33 10.33 2.83
C SER A 174 22.92 10.82 2.49
N LEU A 175 22.78 11.52 1.36
CA LEU A 175 21.48 11.89 0.82
C LEU A 175 20.60 10.67 0.50
N PHE A 176 21.21 9.56 0.05
CA PHE A 176 20.53 8.40 -0.54
C PHE A 176 20.50 7.16 0.38
N PHE A 177 21.18 7.19 1.51
CA PHE A 177 21.12 6.14 2.52
C PHE A 177 21.23 6.75 3.91
N SER A 178 20.62 6.10 4.89
CA SER A 178 20.54 6.61 6.26
C SER A 178 21.32 5.74 7.23
N LYS A 179 22.08 6.37 8.12
CA LYS A 179 22.77 5.72 9.24
C LYS A 179 22.38 6.45 10.52
N PHE A 180 21.72 5.76 11.43
CA PHE A 180 21.21 6.36 12.65
C PHE A 180 21.17 5.34 13.78
N ARG A 181 21.12 5.84 15.01
CA ARG A 181 20.90 5.03 16.20
C ARG A 181 19.46 5.21 16.68
N TYR A 182 18.82 4.10 17.04
CA TYR A 182 17.52 4.12 17.68
C TYR A 182 17.56 3.21 18.92
N LYS A 183 17.38 3.80 20.10
CA LYS A 183 17.67 3.16 21.40
C LYS A 183 19.08 2.54 21.41
N ASP A 184 19.17 1.22 21.59
CA ASP A 184 20.43 0.46 21.67
C ASP A 184 20.84 -0.18 20.34
N GLU A 185 20.10 0.08 19.26
CA GLU A 185 20.36 -0.50 17.95
C GLU A 185 20.90 0.53 16.95
N ASN A 186 21.85 0.11 16.12
CA ASN A 186 22.38 0.90 15.02
C ASN A 186 21.76 0.43 13.71
N TYR A 187 21.21 1.38 12.95
CA TYR A 187 20.57 1.12 11.67
C TYR A 187 21.44 1.66 10.54
N THR A 188 21.55 0.87 9.47
CA THR A 188 22.07 1.31 8.17
C THR A 188 21.07 0.87 7.11
N LEU A 189 20.35 1.84 6.55
CA LEU A 189 19.27 1.61 5.60
C LEU A 189 19.64 2.21 4.25
N ASN A 190 19.44 1.45 3.17
CA ASN A 190 19.46 1.97 1.79
C ASN A 190 18.20 2.79 1.50
N LEU A 191 17.94 3.78 2.34
CA LEU A 191 16.78 4.64 2.29
C LEU A 191 17.23 6.11 2.36
N PRO A 192 16.78 6.95 1.43
CA PRO A 192 17.07 8.37 1.44
C PRO A 192 16.74 9.05 2.78
N GLN A 193 17.61 9.98 3.20
CA GLN A 193 17.48 10.67 4.48
C GLN A 193 16.17 11.46 4.60
N ILE A 194 15.62 11.90 3.47
CA ILE A 194 14.34 12.60 3.43
C ILE A 194 13.18 11.78 4.03
N PHE A 195 13.28 10.45 4.04
CA PHE A 195 12.25 9.54 4.56
C PHE A 195 12.47 9.11 6.02
N MET A 196 13.43 9.72 6.73
CA MET A 196 13.65 9.45 8.15
C MET A 196 12.44 9.79 9.06
N PRO A 197 11.63 10.85 8.79
CA PRO A 197 10.41 11.11 9.54
C PRO A 197 9.45 9.92 9.58
N GLU A 198 9.32 9.18 8.48
CA GLU A 198 8.50 7.98 8.38
C GLU A 198 9.07 6.83 9.21
N ILE A 199 10.36 6.57 9.04
CA ILE A 199 11.07 5.50 9.77
C ILE A 199 10.94 5.70 11.28
N TRP A 200 11.11 6.93 11.73
CA TRP A 200 11.04 7.22 13.16
C TRP A 200 9.63 7.07 13.72
N ALA A 201 8.61 7.56 13.01
CA ALA A 201 7.22 7.39 13.40
C ALA A 201 6.85 5.89 13.49
N ILE A 202 7.30 5.08 12.53
CA ILE A 202 7.09 3.63 12.53
C ILE A 202 7.78 2.99 13.74
N LEU A 203 9.06 3.28 13.98
CA LEU A 203 9.82 2.69 15.09
C LEU A 203 9.17 2.99 16.46
N GLU A 204 8.81 4.26 16.70
CA GLU A 204 8.12 4.63 17.93
C GLU A 204 6.75 3.98 18.07
N PHE A 205 5.99 3.89 16.97
CA PHE A 205 4.70 3.22 16.98
C PHE A 205 4.85 1.74 17.35
N MET A 206 5.81 1.05 16.73
CA MET A 206 6.07 -0.37 16.98
C MET A 206 6.45 -0.59 18.45
N ASP A 207 7.37 0.22 18.97
CA ASP A 207 7.79 0.17 20.38
C ASP A 207 6.63 0.41 21.36
N LYS A 208 5.83 1.44 21.12
CA LYS A 208 4.69 1.79 21.97
C LYS A 208 3.67 0.66 22.05
N ASN A 209 3.58 -0.16 21.00
CA ASN A 209 2.68 -1.30 20.92
C ASN A 209 3.36 -2.64 21.23
N GLY A 210 4.63 -2.64 21.66
CA GLY A 210 5.38 -3.87 21.96
C GLY A 210 5.58 -4.77 20.74
N LEU A 211 5.66 -4.19 19.54
CA LEU A 211 5.86 -4.90 18.28
C LEU A 211 7.32 -4.82 17.85
N GLU A 212 7.83 -5.93 17.33
CA GLU A 212 9.13 -5.98 16.68
C GLU A 212 9.00 -5.69 15.18
N ILE A 213 9.93 -4.88 14.67
CA ILE A 213 10.12 -4.62 13.25
C ILE A 213 11.58 -4.78 12.88
N LYS A 214 11.85 -5.45 11.76
CA LYS A 214 13.17 -5.50 11.13
C LYS A 214 13.03 -5.01 9.70
N PHE A 215 13.54 -3.83 9.44
CA PHE A 215 13.62 -3.28 8.10
C PHE A 215 14.48 -4.19 7.21
N ARG A 216 14.01 -4.44 5.98
CA ARG A 216 14.83 -5.07 4.95
C ARG A 216 15.47 -3.99 4.09
N ASP A 217 16.01 -4.43 2.97
CA ASP A 217 16.60 -3.55 1.97
C ASP A 217 15.52 -2.73 1.24
N PHE A 218 15.75 -1.41 1.15
CA PHE A 218 14.84 -0.46 0.51
C PHE A 218 15.33 0.00 -0.88
N ARG A 219 16.37 -0.64 -1.43
CA ARG A 219 16.74 -0.41 -2.84
C ARG A 219 15.53 -0.67 -3.73
N GLY A 220 15.20 0.31 -4.58
CA GLY A 220 14.05 0.21 -5.48
C GLY A 220 12.70 0.47 -4.83
N ILE A 221 12.64 1.21 -3.70
CA ILE A 221 11.36 1.64 -3.09
C ILE A 221 10.51 2.53 -4.02
N GLY A 222 11.10 3.01 -5.13
CA GLY A 222 10.43 3.76 -6.19
C GLY A 222 10.31 5.26 -5.92
N HIS A 223 11.04 5.78 -4.93
CA HIS A 223 11.00 7.20 -4.53
C HIS A 223 12.39 7.74 -4.25
N PHE A 224 12.60 9.01 -4.61
CA PHE A 224 13.86 9.75 -4.45
C PHE A 224 15.08 8.94 -4.93
N GLU A 225 14.99 8.38 -6.13
CA GLU A 225 16.00 7.44 -6.63
C GLU A 225 17.07 8.13 -7.48
N PRO A 226 18.36 7.91 -7.21
CA PRO A 226 19.42 8.54 -8.00
C PRO A 226 19.73 7.77 -9.29
N ILE A 227 19.96 8.52 -10.36
CA ILE A 227 20.60 8.09 -11.60
C ILE A 227 21.86 8.94 -11.77
N PHE A 228 23.03 8.34 -11.50
CA PHE A 228 24.30 9.04 -11.66
C PHE A 228 24.67 9.16 -13.14
N VAL A 229 25.12 10.35 -13.54
CA VAL A 229 25.48 10.64 -14.94
C VAL A 229 26.79 11.42 -15.02
N ASP A 230 27.59 11.23 -16.07
CA ASP A 230 28.74 12.10 -16.32
C ASP A 230 28.35 13.41 -17.03
N LYS A 231 29.34 14.24 -17.37
CA LYS A 231 29.14 15.50 -18.10
C LYS A 231 28.54 15.34 -19.51
N PHE A 232 28.53 14.12 -20.04
CA PHE A 232 27.95 13.76 -21.33
C PHE A 232 26.60 13.05 -21.19
N TYR A 233 26.02 13.04 -19.98
CA TYR A 233 24.77 12.35 -19.65
C TYR A 233 24.83 10.82 -19.78
N GLN A 234 26.03 10.23 -19.76
CA GLN A 234 26.16 8.77 -19.72
C GLN A 234 25.92 8.27 -18.30
N VAL A 235 25.05 7.28 -18.16
CA VAL A 235 24.75 6.64 -16.87
C VAL A 235 26.01 6.00 -16.29
N LYS A 236 26.26 6.24 -15.01
CA LYS A 236 27.37 5.68 -14.22
C LYS A 236 26.83 4.86 -13.04
N GLY A 237 27.70 4.05 -12.43
CA GLY A 237 27.39 3.33 -11.22
C GLY A 237 27.06 4.28 -10.05
N PHE A 238 26.43 3.73 -9.02
CA PHE A 238 26.04 4.49 -7.84
C PHE A 238 27.26 5.14 -7.17
N GLY A 239 27.24 6.48 -7.04
CA GLY A 239 28.33 7.25 -6.44
C GLY A 239 29.56 7.43 -7.33
N GLU A 240 29.55 6.95 -8.57
CA GLU A 240 30.68 7.08 -9.51
C GLU A 240 30.72 8.43 -10.24
N SER A 241 29.74 9.31 -9.99
CA SER A 241 29.71 10.66 -10.53
C SER A 241 29.31 11.67 -9.46
N TYR A 242 29.75 12.92 -9.65
CA TYR A 242 29.31 14.07 -8.88
C TYR A 242 27.93 14.58 -9.30
N ARG A 243 27.44 14.16 -10.49
CA ARG A 243 26.12 14.55 -11.00
C ARG A 243 25.14 13.39 -10.90
N ALA A 244 23.96 13.65 -10.38
CA ALA A 244 22.86 12.70 -10.44
C ALA A 244 21.52 13.37 -10.73
N PHE A 245 20.70 12.70 -11.54
CA PHE A 245 19.27 12.92 -11.53
C PHE A 245 18.69 12.24 -10.30
N ILE A 246 17.79 12.92 -9.58
CA ILE A 246 17.00 12.33 -8.51
C ILE A 246 15.58 12.25 -9.05
N VAL A 247 15.05 11.05 -9.18
CA VAL A 247 13.74 10.83 -9.78
C VAL A 247 12.70 10.65 -8.69
N GLU A 248 11.59 11.35 -8.84
CA GLU A 248 10.40 11.20 -8.01
C GLU A 248 9.16 11.26 -8.91
N SER A 249 8.25 10.30 -8.77
CA SER A 249 7.04 10.23 -9.60
C SER A 249 5.81 10.82 -8.90
N ASP A 250 5.85 10.92 -7.57
CA ASP A 250 4.79 11.51 -6.76
C ASP A 250 5.00 13.03 -6.60
N GLU A 251 4.02 13.85 -6.99
CA GLU A 251 4.16 15.31 -6.94
C GLU A 251 4.35 15.85 -5.52
N ALA A 252 3.71 15.26 -4.50
CA ALA A 252 3.84 15.71 -3.12
C ALA A 252 5.22 15.37 -2.56
N LEU A 253 5.74 14.18 -2.85
CA LEU A 253 7.11 13.80 -2.51
C LEU A 253 8.14 14.61 -3.30
N PHE A 254 7.85 14.98 -4.55
CA PHE A 254 8.72 15.85 -5.35
C PHE A 254 8.85 17.23 -4.70
N ILE A 255 7.74 17.84 -4.27
CA ILE A 255 7.77 19.15 -3.58
C ILE A 255 8.62 19.04 -2.32
N ARG A 256 8.37 18.03 -1.48
CA ARG A 256 9.15 17.77 -0.27
C ARG A 256 10.64 17.55 -0.58
N ALA A 257 10.94 16.82 -1.65
CA ALA A 257 12.31 16.58 -2.12
C ALA A 257 13.02 17.87 -2.53
N SER A 258 12.32 18.76 -3.23
CA SER A 258 12.83 20.08 -3.59
C SER A 258 13.19 20.91 -2.35
N GLU A 259 12.26 21.01 -1.39
CA GLU A 259 12.48 21.73 -0.13
C GLU A 259 13.66 21.15 0.67
N PHE A 260 13.72 19.82 0.77
CA PHE A 260 14.79 19.11 1.44
C PHE A 260 16.16 19.37 0.81
N LEU A 261 16.27 19.27 -0.52
CA LEU A 261 17.52 19.54 -1.25
C LEU A 261 17.95 21.01 -1.07
N ASN A 262 17.03 21.96 -1.22
CA ASN A 262 17.32 23.38 -1.05
C ASN A 262 17.74 23.73 0.38
N SER A 263 17.24 23.02 1.39
CA SER A 263 17.68 23.20 2.78
C SER A 263 19.11 22.70 3.03
N LYS A 264 19.60 21.72 2.25
CA LYS A 264 20.91 21.10 2.42
C LYS A 264 22.00 21.72 1.54
N PHE A 265 21.64 22.22 0.36
CA PHE A 265 22.59 22.69 -0.64
C PHE A 265 22.34 24.16 -0.96
N ARG A 266 23.41 24.98 -0.93
CA ARG A 266 23.33 26.41 -1.26
C ARG A 266 23.21 26.69 -2.76
N SER A 267 23.68 25.76 -3.60
CA SER A 267 23.73 25.88 -5.06
C SER A 267 23.90 24.50 -5.71
N GLY A 268 23.69 24.41 -7.02
CA GLY A 268 23.90 23.17 -7.78
C GLY A 268 22.74 22.19 -7.71
N ILE A 269 21.57 22.63 -7.24
CA ILE A 269 20.31 21.90 -7.34
C ILE A 269 19.48 22.54 -8.43
N ILE A 270 18.91 21.71 -9.31
CA ILE A 270 17.92 22.14 -10.30
C ILE A 270 16.68 21.24 -10.19
N THR A 271 15.51 21.81 -10.47
CA THR A 271 14.23 21.12 -10.47
C THR A 271 13.65 21.09 -11.89
N MET A 272 13.15 19.93 -12.29
CA MET A 272 12.61 19.69 -13.62
C MET A 272 11.25 19.01 -13.50
N SER A 273 10.29 19.44 -14.31
CA SER A 273 9.02 18.74 -14.44
C SER A 273 8.48 18.80 -15.88
N PRO A 274 7.57 17.88 -16.26
CA PRO A 274 6.90 17.94 -17.55
C PRO A 274 6.20 19.29 -17.77
N ALA A 275 6.13 19.73 -19.02
CA ALA A 275 5.54 21.01 -19.41
C ALA A 275 4.04 21.14 -19.04
N ASN A 276 3.33 20.02 -18.94
CA ASN A 276 1.93 19.94 -18.51
C ASN A 276 1.75 19.91 -16.98
N SER A 277 2.83 19.79 -16.19
CA SER A 277 2.74 19.83 -14.73
C SER A 277 2.48 21.26 -14.25
N ASN A 278 1.68 21.42 -13.20
CA ASN A 278 1.41 22.72 -12.57
C ASN A 278 2.50 23.16 -11.57
N LEU A 279 3.49 22.30 -11.29
CA LEU A 279 4.55 22.61 -10.34
C LEU A 279 5.43 23.77 -10.82
N LYS A 280 5.91 24.61 -9.91
CA LYS A 280 6.93 25.61 -10.23
C LYS A 280 8.31 24.97 -10.13
N THR A 281 8.93 24.73 -11.27
CA THR A 281 10.27 24.14 -11.39
C THR A 281 11.17 25.06 -12.22
N ASP A 282 12.49 24.92 -12.05
CA ASP A 282 13.48 25.71 -12.79
C ASP A 282 13.38 25.46 -14.30
N ILE A 283 13.02 24.22 -14.66
CA ILE A 283 12.86 23.78 -16.05
C ILE A 283 11.54 23.05 -16.23
N LYS A 284 10.90 23.35 -17.36
CA LYS A 284 9.77 22.60 -17.91
C LYS A 284 10.23 21.92 -19.19
N PHE A 285 10.03 20.61 -19.28
CA PHE A 285 10.41 19.83 -20.46
C PHE A 285 9.19 19.26 -21.19
N ALA A 286 9.18 19.35 -22.51
CA ALA A 286 8.14 18.73 -23.35
C ALA A 286 8.45 17.26 -23.66
N ASN A 287 9.73 16.89 -23.68
CA ASN A 287 10.21 15.52 -23.88
C ASN A 287 11.48 15.28 -23.05
N LEU A 288 11.82 14.01 -22.84
CA LEU A 288 12.93 13.63 -21.96
C LEU A 288 14.32 13.99 -22.53
N ASP A 289 14.48 14.32 -23.82
CA ASP A 289 15.78 14.78 -24.33
C ASP A 289 16.14 16.18 -23.81
N GLU A 290 15.13 17.00 -23.46
CA GLU A 290 15.33 18.34 -22.90
C GLU A 290 15.90 18.33 -21.48
N ILE A 291 15.93 17.19 -20.78
CA ILE A 291 16.56 17.07 -19.46
C ILE A 291 18.11 17.15 -19.56
N LYS A 292 18.66 17.01 -20.77
CA LYS A 292 20.11 17.10 -21.05
C LYS A 292 20.54 18.56 -21.20
N VAL A 293 20.53 19.31 -20.10
CA VAL A 293 20.81 20.75 -20.05
C VAL A 293 22.29 21.12 -20.32
N THR A 294 22.56 22.38 -20.64
CA THR A 294 23.92 22.88 -20.93
C THR A 294 24.67 23.41 -19.70
N TYR A 295 23.97 23.74 -18.61
CA TYR A 295 24.56 24.21 -17.36
C TYR A 295 24.87 23.08 -16.40
N ASP A 296 25.85 23.34 -15.53
CA ASP A 296 26.32 22.37 -14.56
C ASP A 296 25.38 22.28 -13.34
N PHE A 297 25.27 21.08 -12.78
CA PHE A 297 24.48 20.82 -11.59
C PHE A 297 25.10 19.67 -10.80
N HIS A 298 24.91 19.68 -9.49
CA HIS A 298 25.26 18.57 -8.61
C HIS A 298 24.11 17.56 -8.55
N TYR A 299 22.89 18.03 -8.29
CA TYR A 299 21.67 17.21 -8.39
C TYR A 299 20.59 17.88 -9.21
N ALA A 300 19.89 17.08 -10.01
CA ALA A 300 18.73 17.50 -10.77
C ALA A 300 17.53 16.67 -10.33
N LEU A 301 16.59 17.27 -9.60
CA LEU A 301 15.36 16.61 -9.19
C LEU A 301 14.35 16.64 -10.34
N ILE A 302 13.93 15.47 -10.82
CA ILE A 302 13.02 15.31 -11.95
C ILE A 302 11.72 14.68 -11.49
N LEU A 303 10.59 15.33 -11.81
CA LEU A 303 9.27 14.72 -11.72
C LEU A 303 9.09 13.76 -12.91
N GLY A 304 9.02 12.46 -12.66
CA GLY A 304 8.83 11.47 -13.71
C GLY A 304 9.07 10.04 -13.26
N ASP A 305 8.96 9.11 -14.20
CA ASP A 305 9.27 7.71 -13.98
C ASP A 305 10.76 7.41 -14.20
N LYS A 306 11.36 6.62 -13.32
CA LYS A 306 12.79 6.32 -13.34
C LYS A 306 13.17 5.48 -14.55
N ASP A 307 12.36 4.48 -14.90
CA ASP A 307 12.66 3.58 -16.00
C ASP A 307 12.53 4.31 -17.35
N GLU A 308 11.56 5.21 -17.48
CA GLU A 308 11.43 6.10 -18.65
C GLU A 308 12.64 7.02 -18.81
N ILE A 309 13.10 7.66 -17.72
CA ILE A 309 14.29 8.52 -17.73
C ILE A 309 15.54 7.71 -18.07
N LEU A 310 15.72 6.54 -17.47
CA LEU A 310 16.83 5.63 -17.79
C LEU A 310 16.81 5.21 -19.26
N ALA A 311 15.66 4.90 -19.82
CA ALA A 311 15.51 4.55 -21.23
C ALA A 311 15.89 5.72 -22.15
N SER A 312 15.49 6.96 -21.81
CA SER A 312 15.85 8.16 -22.56
C SER A 312 17.36 8.46 -22.51
N LEU A 313 18.01 8.26 -21.36
CA LEU A 313 19.45 8.47 -21.20
C LEU A 313 20.28 7.44 -21.97
N ASN A 314 19.77 6.22 -22.10
CA ASN A 314 20.43 5.13 -22.83
C ASN A 314 20.09 5.08 -24.32
N SER A 315 19.15 5.91 -24.80
CA SER A 315 18.79 5.96 -26.21
C SER A 315 19.94 6.52 -27.05
N PRO A 316 20.35 5.85 -28.15
CA PRO A 316 21.38 6.36 -29.03
C PRO A 316 20.94 7.71 -29.59
N LYS A 317 21.83 8.70 -29.58
CA LYS A 317 21.57 9.98 -30.26
C LYS A 317 21.21 9.67 -31.71
N LYS A 318 20.07 10.16 -32.21
CA LYS A 318 19.86 10.28 -33.65
C LYS A 318 20.99 11.17 -34.17
N GLU A 319 22.00 10.57 -34.77
CA GLU A 319 22.95 11.32 -35.57
C GLU A 319 22.14 11.97 -36.69
N ALA A 320 22.14 13.30 -36.75
CA ALA A 320 21.70 14.00 -37.95
C ALA A 320 22.61 13.49 -39.07
N SER A 321 21.99 12.89 -40.08
CA SER A 321 22.71 12.41 -41.24
C SER A 321 23.39 13.62 -41.90
N LEU A 322 24.59 13.43 -42.45
CA LEU A 322 25.28 14.45 -43.28
C LEU A 322 24.43 14.94 -44.48
N PHE A 323 23.25 14.37 -44.69
CA PHE A 323 22.27 14.72 -45.71
C PHE A 323 21.03 15.48 -45.19
N ASP A 324 20.99 15.86 -43.91
CA ASP A 324 19.88 16.63 -43.32
C ASP A 324 20.09 18.17 -43.36
N PHE A 325 21.00 18.67 -44.21
CA PHE A 325 21.23 20.11 -44.48
C PHE A 325 20.95 20.49 -45.92
#